data_AF-A0A7X8UUL1-F1
#
_entry.id   AF-A0A7X8UUL1-F1
#
_cell.length_a   1.000
_cell.length_b   1.000
_cell.length_c   1.000
_cell.angle_alpha   90.00
_cell.angle_beta   90.00
_cell.angle_gamma   90.00
#
_symmetry.space_group_name_H-M   'P 1'
#
loop_
_entity.id
_entity.type
_entity.pdbx_description
1 polymer ?
#
loop_
_entity_poly.entity_id
_entity_poly.type
_entity_poly.pdbx_seq_one_letter_code
_entity_poly.pdbx_strand_id
1 'polypeptide(L)' 'MEYARASLARKIIGDRLDAGLSQKELAKRAGISVENLCRIETGKHTPNVATVTKIDRALKQATARPRKKS' A
#
# COMPACT_ATOMS: atom_id res chain seq x y z
N MET A 1 -9.13 -5.89 -18.24
CA MET A 1 -8.72 -4.72 -17.43
C MET A 1 -8.88 -4.92 -15.91
N GLU A 2 -9.75 -5.83 -15.43
CA GLU A 2 -9.87 -6.11 -13.97
C GLU A 2 -8.69 -6.89 -13.37
N TYR A 3 -8.06 -7.78 -14.16
CA TYR A 3 -6.90 -8.56 -13.73
C TYR A 3 -5.71 -7.69 -13.27
N ALA A 4 -5.49 -6.55 -13.92
CA ALA A 4 -4.43 -5.60 -13.54
C ALA A 4 -4.71 -4.93 -12.18
N ARG A 5 -5.98 -4.62 -11.89
CA ARG A 5 -6.40 -4.01 -10.61
C ARG A 5 -6.25 -4.99 -9.45
N ALA A 6 -6.75 -6.21 -9.63
CA ALA A 6 -6.64 -7.26 -8.62
C ALA A 6 -5.19 -7.68 -8.36
N SER A 7 -4.32 -7.64 -9.39
CA SER A 7 -2.89 -7.89 -9.22
C SER A 7 -2.18 -6.77 -8.44
N LEU A 8 -2.51 -5.51 -8.72
CA LEU A 8 -1.97 -4.37 -7.99
C LEU A 8 -2.39 -4.38 -6.52
N ALA A 9 -3.68 -4.62 -6.25
CA ALA A 9 -4.21 -4.73 -4.90
C ALA A 9 -3.49 -5.81 -4.07
N ARG A 10 -3.35 -7.02 -4.65
CA ARG A 10 -2.60 -8.11 -4.01
C ARG A 10 -1.15 -7.75 -3.72
N LYS A 11 -0.48 -7.06 -4.65
CA LYS A 11 0.90 -6.60 -4.44
C LYS A 11 1.00 -5.62 -3.27
N ILE A 12 0.11 -4.61 -3.22
CA ILE A 12 0.09 -3.63 -2.13
C ILE A 12 -0.15 -4.30 -0.77
N ILE A 13 -1.10 -5.24 -0.71
CA ILE A 13 -1.39 -6.00 0.51
C ILE A 13 -0.15 -6.79 0.95
N GLY A 14 0.48 -7.52 0.03
CA GLY A 14 1.68 -8.31 0.31
C GLY A 14 2.83 -7.45 0.85
N ASP A 15 3.16 -6.38 0.15
CA ASP A 15 4.22 -5.45 0.54
C ASP A 15 3.92 -4.78 1.90
N ARG A 16 2.65 -4.44 2.16
CA ARG A 16 2.21 -3.86 3.44
C ARG A 16 2.39 -4.83 4.60
N LEU A 17 2.03 -6.10 4.41
CA LEU A 17 2.15 -7.14 5.42
C LEU A 17 3.61 -7.50 5.68
N ASP A 18 4.45 -7.60 4.64
CA ASP A 18 5.89 -7.82 4.82
C ASP A 18 6.55 -6.68 5.60
N ALA A 19 6.11 -5.44 5.37
CA ALA A 19 6.54 -4.28 6.12
C ALA A 19 5.95 -4.19 7.55
N GLY A 20 5.10 -5.14 7.96
CA GLY A 20 4.46 -5.17 9.29
C GLY A 20 3.48 -4.03 9.54
N LEU A 21 2.86 -3.48 8.48
CA LEU A 21 2.00 -2.30 8.59
C LEU A 21 0.51 -2.66 8.60
N SER A 22 -0.25 -1.95 9.43
CA SER A 22 -1.69 -1.88 9.27
C SER A 22 -2.06 -0.98 8.09
N GLN A 23 -3.30 -1.08 7.59
CA GLN A 23 -3.82 -0.15 6.58
C GLN A 23 -3.72 1.30 7.05
N LYS A 24 -4.04 1.56 8.32
CA LYS A 24 -3.94 2.91 8.91
C LYS A 24 -2.52 3.45 8.86
N GLU A 25 -1.52 2.63 9.19
CA GLU A 25 -0.12 3.03 9.18
C GLU A 25 0.39 3.29 7.76
N LEU A 26 0.06 2.41 6.80
CA LEU A 26 0.43 2.64 5.40
C LEU A 26 -0.23 3.90 4.85
N ALA A 27 -1.53 4.09 5.09
CA ALA A 27 -2.27 5.26 4.62
C ALA A 27 -1.68 6.57 5.19
N LYS A 28 -1.36 6.58 6.49
CA LYS A 28 -0.70 7.71 7.16
C LYS A 28 0.65 8.03 6.52
N ARG A 29 1.49 7.03 6.26
CA ARG A 29 2.81 7.20 5.62
C ARG A 29 2.71 7.65 4.17
N ALA A 30 1.72 7.14 3.44
CA ALA A 30 1.46 7.52 2.06
C ALA A 30 0.74 8.88 1.93
N GLY A 31 0.26 9.46 3.03
CA GLY A 31 -0.50 10.72 3.00
C GLY A 31 -1.83 10.58 2.25
N ILE A 32 -2.54 9.46 2.45
CA ILE A 32 -3.87 9.19 1.91
C ILE A 32 -4.82 8.76 3.04
N SER A 33 -6.13 8.79 2.77
CA SER A 33 -7.10 8.27 3.75
C SER A 33 -7.08 6.74 3.81
N VAL A 34 -7.37 6.19 4.99
CA VAL A 34 -7.47 4.74 5.22
C VAL A 34 -8.57 4.12 4.34
N GLU A 35 -9.69 4.82 4.18
CA GLU A 35 -10.76 4.43 3.26
C GLU A 35 -10.30 4.33 1.80
N ASN A 36 -9.49 5.28 1.31
CA ASN A 36 -8.97 5.23 -0.05
C ASN A 36 -8.07 3.99 -0.21
N LEU A 37 -7.19 3.72 0.75
CA LEU A 37 -6.38 2.50 0.74
C LEU A 37 -7.23 1.23 0.75
N CYS A 38 -8.28 1.17 1.57
CA CYS A 38 -9.18 0.02 1.63
C CYS A 38 -9.90 -0.23 0.28
N ARG A 39 -10.38 0.83 -0.40
CA ARG A 39 -10.99 0.71 -1.74
C ARG A 39 -10.00 0.19 -2.79
N ILE A 40 -8.72 0.55 -2.66
CA ILE A 40 -7.63 0.06 -3.53
C ILE A 40 -7.34 -1.41 -3.25
N GLU A 41 -7.17 -1.79 -1.98
CA GLU A 41 -6.88 -3.18 -1.57
C GLU A 41 -8.03 -4.14 -1.88
N THR A 42 -9.28 -3.66 -1.90
CA THR A 42 -10.45 -4.46 -2.29
C THR A 42 -10.67 -4.52 -3.80
N GLY A 43 -9.85 -3.84 -4.61
CA GLY A 43 -9.99 -3.81 -6.06
C GLY A 43 -11.23 -3.07 -6.59
N LYS A 44 -12.00 -2.43 -5.70
CA LYS A 44 -13.25 -1.74 -6.02
C LYS A 44 -13.05 -0.43 -6.79
N HIS A 45 -11.83 0.10 -6.83
CA HIS A 45 -11.53 1.36 -7.51
C HIS A 45 -10.20 1.33 -8.26
N THR A 46 -10.09 2.10 -9.35
CA THR A 46 -8.79 2.34 -10.00
C THR A 46 -8.10 3.50 -9.29
N PRO A 47 -7.02 3.28 -8.54
CA PRO A 47 -6.22 4.39 -8.06
C PRO A 47 -5.60 5.15 -9.23
N ASN A 48 -5.48 6.46 -9.11
CA ASN A 48 -4.66 7.22 -10.04
C ASN A 48 -3.17 6.92 -9.81
N VAL A 49 -2.34 7.20 -10.81
CA VAL A 49 -0.88 6.97 -10.76
C VAL A 49 -0.26 7.64 -9.53
N ALA A 50 -0.66 8.88 -9.21
CA ALA A 50 -0.13 9.62 -8.06
C ALA A 50 -0.36 8.89 -6.71
N THR A 51 -1.52 8.24 -6.55
CA THR A 51 -1.84 7.47 -5.34
C THR A 51 -1.00 6.21 -5.25
N VAL A 52 -0.81 5.51 -6.38
CA VAL A 52 0.07 4.34 -6.45
C VAL A 52 1.51 4.72 -6.10
N THR A 53 2.02 5.84 -6.64
CA THR A 53 3.37 6.34 -6.34
C THR A 53 3.55 6.68 -4.86
N LYS A 54 2.54 7.30 -4.22
CA LYS A 54 2.57 7.59 -2.78
C LYS A 54 2.65 6.32 -1.94
N ILE A 55 1.86 5.31 -2.28
CA ILE A 55 1.85 4.00 -1.60
C ILE A 55 3.20 3.29 -1.79
N ASP A 56 3.71 3.22 -3.01
CA ASP A 56 5.01 2.60 -3.32
C ASP A 56 6.16 3.26 -2.54
N ARG A 57 6.19 4.59 -2.49
CA ARG A 57 7.19 5.33 -1.71
C ARG A 57 7.09 5.02 -0.21
N ALA A 58 5.88 4.98 0.33
CA ALA A 58 5.66 4.66 1.75
C ALA A 58 6.09 3.23 2.10
N LEU A 59 5.85 2.27 1.20
CA LEU A 59 6.29 0.89 1.35
C LEU A 59 7.81 0.77 1.29
N LYS A 60 8.46 1.39 0.30
CA LYS A 60 9.93 1.42 0.18
C LYS A 60 10.60 2.02 1.42
N GLN A 61 10.04 3.09 1.98
CA GLN A 61 10.56 3.69 3.20
C GLN A 61 10.38 2.79 4.43
N ALA A 62 9.30 2.00 4.47
CA ALA A 62 9.03 1.08 5.55
C ALA A 62 9.98 -0.14 5.54
N THR A 63 10.31 -0.66 4.36
CA THR A 63 11.21 -1.81 4.19
C THR A 63 12.69 -1.43 4.22
N ALA A 64 13.06 -0.20 3.81
CA ALA A 64 14.43 0.30 3.85
C ALA A 64 14.96 0.61 5.26
N ARG A 65 14.08 0.72 6.26
CA ARG A 65 14.52 0.83 7.65
C ARG A 65 14.99 -0.57 8.11
N PRO A 66 16.26 -0.75 8.52
CA PRO A 66 16.73 -2.07 8.94
C PRO A 66 15.83 -2.56 10.06
N ARG A 67 15.24 -3.76 9.89
CA ARG A 67 14.52 -4.46 10.96
C ARG A 67 15.54 -4.57 12.11
N LYS A 68 15.41 -3.74 13.15
CA LYS A 68 16.16 -3.96 14.39
C LYS A 68 15.69 -5.33 14.89
N LYS A 69 16.51 -6.36 14.66
CA LYS A 69 16.40 -7.63 15.36
C LYS A 69 16.64 -7.29 16.84
N SER A 70 15.59 -7.35 17.64
CA SER A 70 15.70 -7.52 19.10
C SER A 70 15.76 -9.00 19.40
#